data_AF-A0A940UMK5-F1
#
_entry.id   AF-A0A940UMK5-F1
#
_cell.length_a   1.000
_cell.length_b   1.000
_cell.length_c   1.000
_cell.angle_alpha   90.00
_cell.angle_beta   90.00
_cell.angle_gamma   90.00
#
_symmetry.space_group_name_H-M   'P 1'
#
loop_
_entity.id
_entity.type
_entity.pdbx_description
1 polymer ?
#
loop_
_entity_poly.entity_id
_entity_poly.type
_entity_poly.pdbx_seq_one_letter_code
_entity_poly.pdbx_strand_id
1 'polypeptide(L)'
;MTTWNEYVEEEGSLPEWPYPVRYEKENLVTADVLIVGGGVAGCHAAISAAREGASVVLTESGHAKRGGSGGAGVDHWHGAVTNPCSNVTPEEYTQAVFDSAHGYTSGIARYIICKEGWDTLQECEEMGVQIRDVHDEFKGADFRDDETKLMFAYDYQNRHVVRIWGYNIKPCLYQEMKRLGVQIYNRVLVTSLLTEGGRAGARVVGATGINSRTGEFYIFRSKATVVATGGSRLRLFSFAPEVTAAGSMGNMNGSGGGHAIGWNAGAEFVLMEQTVPGRLNGFGYAPYSMGNASNTYHGAPIVDANGKEVPYVDFQDRELATVQERFLPASGQGSCPLPGRNSSSASA
;
A
#
# COMPACT_ATOMS: atom_id res chain seq x y z
N MET A 1 23.40 19.34 -13.23
CA MET A 1 22.76 19.66 -11.95
C MET A 1 21.82 18.54 -11.56
N THR A 2 22.23 17.76 -10.58
CA THR A 2 21.51 16.59 -10.07
C THR A 2 20.68 16.91 -8.83
N THR A 3 20.97 18.02 -8.15
CA THR A 3 20.22 18.46 -6.95
C THR A 3 20.03 19.97 -6.90
N TRP A 4 19.03 20.45 -6.13
CA TRP A 4 18.80 21.88 -5.89
C TRP A 4 19.95 22.55 -5.12
N ASN A 5 20.68 21.79 -4.31
CA ASN A 5 21.80 22.32 -3.53
C ASN A 5 22.96 22.74 -4.44
N GLU A 6 23.31 21.90 -5.42
CA GLU A 6 24.29 22.22 -6.46
C GLU A 6 23.91 23.49 -7.23
N TYR A 7 22.62 23.65 -7.59
CA TYR A 7 22.13 24.86 -8.26
C TYR A 7 22.37 26.12 -7.42
N VAL A 8 22.05 26.09 -6.13
CA VAL A 8 22.18 27.26 -5.25
C VAL A 8 23.66 27.59 -4.98
N GLU A 9 24.51 26.57 -4.87
CA GLU A 9 25.96 26.73 -4.73
C GLU A 9 26.60 27.33 -6.00
N GLU A 10 26.13 26.94 -7.20
CA GLU A 10 26.62 27.47 -8.47
C GLU A 10 26.08 28.87 -8.79
N GLU A 11 24.76 29.07 -8.65
CA GLU A 11 24.07 30.28 -9.10
C GLU A 11 23.95 31.36 -8.01
N GLY A 12 24.29 31.04 -6.76
CA GLY A 12 24.25 31.95 -5.61
C GLY A 12 22.84 32.48 -5.26
N SER A 13 21.80 31.94 -5.89
CA SER A 13 20.42 32.38 -5.74
C SER A 13 19.44 31.22 -5.83
N LEU A 14 18.27 31.39 -5.20
CA LEU A 14 17.20 30.43 -5.36
C LEU A 14 16.61 30.54 -6.77
N PRO A 15 16.31 29.41 -7.41
CA PRO A 15 15.64 29.39 -8.70
C PRO A 15 14.25 30.01 -8.58
N GLU A 16 13.85 30.74 -9.62
CA GLU A 16 12.52 31.34 -9.67
C GLU A 16 11.44 30.24 -9.62
N TRP A 17 10.40 30.48 -8.83
CA TRP A 17 9.30 29.54 -8.72
C TRP A 17 8.56 29.42 -10.06
N PRO A 18 8.52 28.23 -10.69
CA PRO A 18 8.08 28.12 -12.08
C PRO A 18 6.56 28.10 -12.28
N TYR A 19 5.78 28.25 -11.20
CA TYR A 19 4.32 28.19 -11.24
C TYR A 19 3.72 29.55 -10.85
N PRO A 20 2.59 29.94 -11.45
CA PRO A 20 1.93 31.18 -11.09
C PRO A 20 1.41 31.11 -9.65
N VAL A 21 1.67 32.15 -8.86
CA VAL A 21 1.14 32.32 -7.51
C VAL A 21 -0.28 32.88 -7.59
N ARG A 22 -1.24 32.18 -6.98
CA ARG A 22 -2.68 32.46 -7.08
C ARG A 22 -3.40 32.28 -5.73
N TYR A 23 -2.85 32.85 -4.66
CA TYR A 23 -3.40 32.73 -3.30
C TYR A 23 -4.84 33.25 -3.16
N GLU A 24 -5.20 34.27 -3.94
CA GLU A 24 -6.54 34.87 -3.93
C GLU A 24 -7.59 34.07 -4.70
N LYS A 25 -7.19 33.00 -5.43
CA LYS A 25 -8.11 32.26 -6.28
C LYS A 25 -8.75 31.12 -5.51
N GLU A 26 -10.06 31.25 -5.31
CA GLU A 26 -10.92 30.21 -4.75
C GLU A 26 -11.64 29.41 -5.86
N ASN A 27 -11.71 28.09 -5.69
CA ASN A 27 -12.36 27.18 -6.62
C ASN A 27 -13.40 26.35 -5.87
N LEU A 28 -14.68 26.51 -6.21
CA LEU A 28 -15.76 25.65 -5.72
C LEU A 28 -15.94 24.46 -6.67
N VAL A 29 -15.78 23.25 -6.14
CA VAL A 29 -15.95 21.99 -6.86
C VAL A 29 -17.03 21.17 -6.18
N THR A 30 -18.00 20.66 -6.93
CA THR A 30 -19.10 19.84 -6.39
C THR A 30 -19.08 18.45 -7.02
N ALA A 31 -19.28 17.43 -6.18
CA ALA A 31 -19.38 16.03 -6.60
C ALA A 31 -20.33 15.26 -5.67
N ASP A 32 -20.74 14.07 -6.05
CA ASP A 32 -21.43 13.16 -5.14
C ASP A 32 -20.44 12.56 -4.14
N VAL A 33 -19.30 12.10 -4.65
CA VAL A 33 -18.25 11.45 -3.84
C VAL A 33 -16.93 12.18 -4.00
N LEU A 34 -16.35 12.60 -2.87
CA LEU A 34 -14.99 13.11 -2.79
C LEU A 34 -14.04 12.03 -2.27
N ILE A 35 -12.98 11.73 -3.02
CA ILE A 35 -11.91 10.83 -2.61
C ILE A 35 -10.66 11.65 -2.25
N VAL A 36 -10.21 11.53 -1.00
CA VAL A 36 -9.03 12.23 -0.49
C VAL A 36 -7.84 11.28 -0.46
N GLY A 37 -6.99 11.34 -1.48
CA GLY A 37 -5.82 10.50 -1.66
C GLY A 37 -5.94 9.60 -2.87
N GLY A 38 -5.00 9.71 -3.81
CA GLY A 38 -4.93 8.95 -5.05
C GLY A 38 -3.98 7.76 -4.97
N GLY A 39 -3.96 7.05 -3.84
CA GLY A 39 -3.26 5.77 -3.66
C GLY A 39 -3.96 4.60 -4.37
N VAL A 40 -3.61 3.35 -4.04
CA VAL A 40 -4.33 2.18 -4.59
C VAL A 40 -5.78 2.16 -4.10
N ALA A 41 -5.98 2.25 -2.78
CA ALA A 41 -7.32 2.27 -2.16
C ALA A 41 -8.21 3.40 -2.71
N GLY A 42 -7.68 4.63 -2.80
CA GLY A 42 -8.44 5.77 -3.32
C GLY A 42 -8.80 5.62 -4.79
N CYS A 43 -7.92 5.04 -5.61
CA CYS A 43 -8.25 4.76 -7.01
C CYS A 43 -9.37 3.72 -7.14
N HIS A 44 -9.32 2.62 -6.39
CA HIS A 44 -10.41 1.64 -6.39
C HIS A 44 -11.72 2.27 -5.91
N ALA A 45 -11.70 3.03 -4.81
CA ALA A 45 -12.89 3.73 -4.33
C ALA A 45 -13.48 4.69 -5.38
N ALA A 46 -12.64 5.40 -6.12
CA ALA A 46 -13.08 6.29 -7.20
C ALA A 46 -13.70 5.51 -8.38
N ILE A 47 -13.07 4.40 -8.78
CA ILE A 47 -13.54 3.53 -9.87
C ILE A 47 -14.89 2.91 -9.50
N SER A 48 -15.00 2.32 -8.31
CA SER A 48 -16.25 1.72 -7.82
C SER A 48 -17.37 2.75 -7.74
N ALA A 49 -17.12 3.92 -7.15
CA ALA A 49 -18.13 4.98 -7.08
C ALA A 49 -18.57 5.48 -8.46
N ALA A 50 -17.64 5.62 -9.42
CA ALA A 50 -17.97 6.04 -10.78
C ALA A 50 -18.75 4.98 -11.56
N ARG A 51 -18.46 3.68 -11.35
CA ARG A 51 -19.23 2.56 -11.94
C ARG A 51 -20.67 2.53 -11.44
N GLU A 52 -20.91 2.93 -10.20
CA GLU A 52 -22.25 3.13 -9.62
C GLU A 52 -22.94 4.42 -10.11
N GLY A 53 -22.33 5.17 -11.04
CA GLY A 53 -22.92 6.36 -11.65
C GLY A 53 -22.80 7.64 -10.84
N ALA A 54 -22.01 7.65 -9.76
CA ALA A 54 -21.76 8.85 -8.98
C ALA A 54 -20.83 9.83 -9.74
N SER A 55 -21.04 11.14 -9.57
CA SER A 55 -20.03 12.12 -9.94
C SER A 55 -18.89 12.09 -8.90
N VAL A 56 -17.66 11.82 -9.36
CA VAL A 56 -16.51 11.58 -8.47
C VAL A 56 -15.43 12.63 -8.68
N VAL A 57 -14.95 13.19 -7.57
CA VAL A 57 -13.74 14.02 -7.51
C VAL A 57 -12.69 13.29 -6.68
N LEU A 58 -11.46 13.20 -7.18
CA LEU A 58 -10.32 12.67 -6.47
C LEU A 58 -9.25 13.75 -6.32
N THR A 59 -8.79 13.97 -5.09
CA THR A 59 -7.66 14.88 -4.80
C THR A 59 -6.42 14.09 -4.43
N GLU A 60 -5.26 14.50 -4.94
CA GLU A 60 -3.97 13.90 -4.65
C GLU A 60 -2.91 14.99 -4.46
N SER A 61 -2.17 14.95 -3.34
CA SER A 61 -1.12 15.93 -3.03
C SER A 61 0.11 15.77 -3.94
N GLY A 62 0.35 14.55 -4.42
CA GLY A 62 1.32 14.22 -5.45
C GLY A 62 0.72 14.20 -6.86
N HIS A 63 0.83 13.05 -7.52
CA HIS A 63 0.20 12.81 -8.82
C HIS A 63 -0.39 11.39 -8.86
N ALA A 64 -1.71 11.26 -9.08
CA ALA A 64 -2.45 10.01 -8.87
C ALA A 64 -1.94 8.82 -9.71
N LYS A 65 -1.35 9.09 -10.89
CA LYS A 65 -0.71 8.06 -11.75
C LYS A 65 0.42 7.27 -11.06
N ARG A 66 1.11 7.85 -10.07
CA ARG A 66 2.28 7.25 -9.40
C ARG A 66 2.35 7.57 -7.89
N GLY A 67 1.31 8.19 -7.34
CA GLY A 67 1.24 8.55 -5.92
C GLY A 67 0.97 7.34 -5.02
N GLY A 68 1.31 7.46 -3.74
CA GLY A 68 1.10 6.40 -2.75
C GLY A 68 2.11 5.25 -2.83
N SER A 69 1.91 4.23 -1.98
CA SER A 69 2.82 3.08 -1.87
C SER A 69 2.86 2.20 -3.13
N GLY A 70 1.79 2.18 -3.93
CA GLY A 70 1.75 1.44 -5.19
C GLY A 70 2.42 2.16 -6.37
N GLY A 71 3.03 3.34 -6.16
CA GLY A 71 3.59 4.16 -7.22
C GLY A 71 4.72 3.50 -8.02
N ALA A 72 5.58 2.75 -7.33
CA ALA A 72 6.65 1.97 -7.95
C ALA A 72 6.16 0.65 -8.56
N GLY A 73 4.97 0.19 -8.18
CA GLY A 73 4.40 -1.08 -8.55
C GLY A 73 4.07 -1.95 -7.34
N VAL A 74 3.51 -3.12 -7.61
CA VAL A 74 3.21 -4.17 -6.63
C VAL A 74 3.66 -5.48 -7.26
N ASP A 75 4.44 -6.27 -6.54
CA ASP A 75 4.92 -7.58 -7.01
C ASP A 75 4.14 -8.76 -6.41
N HIS A 76 3.39 -8.53 -5.33
CA HIS A 76 2.58 -9.53 -4.64
C HIS A 76 1.20 -9.02 -4.29
N TRP A 77 0.19 -9.86 -4.48
CA TRP A 77 -1.16 -9.66 -4.00
C TRP A 77 -1.47 -10.63 -2.87
N HIS A 78 -1.67 -10.08 -1.67
CA HIS A 78 -1.95 -10.88 -0.47
C HIS A 78 -3.45 -11.10 -0.31
N GLY A 79 -3.83 -12.30 0.15
CA GLY A 79 -5.20 -12.57 0.57
C GLY A 79 -6.18 -12.81 -0.57
N ALA A 80 -5.72 -13.08 -1.80
CA ALA A 80 -6.57 -13.55 -2.90
C ALA A 80 -6.90 -15.04 -2.73
N VAL A 81 -7.52 -15.42 -1.60
CA VAL A 81 -7.75 -16.83 -1.22
C VAL A 81 -8.90 -17.49 -1.99
N THR A 82 -9.73 -16.70 -2.66
CA THR A 82 -10.78 -17.22 -3.58
C THR A 82 -10.24 -17.54 -4.98
N ASN A 83 -8.92 -17.46 -5.20
CA ASN A 83 -8.29 -17.86 -6.46
C ASN A 83 -8.44 -19.38 -6.70
N PRO A 84 -8.47 -19.84 -7.96
CA PRO A 84 -8.76 -21.25 -8.30
C PRO A 84 -7.74 -22.26 -7.78
N CYS A 85 -6.54 -21.82 -7.36
CA CYS A 85 -5.49 -22.70 -6.87
C CYS A 85 -5.34 -22.68 -5.34
N SER A 86 -6.09 -21.84 -4.62
CA SER A 86 -5.93 -21.74 -3.17
C SER A 86 -6.55 -22.93 -2.45
N ASN A 87 -5.85 -23.41 -1.42
CA ASN A 87 -6.36 -24.45 -0.52
C ASN A 87 -6.85 -23.87 0.82
N VAL A 88 -6.99 -22.55 0.92
CA VAL A 88 -7.37 -21.85 2.16
C VAL A 88 -8.66 -21.08 1.92
N THR A 89 -9.59 -21.18 2.85
CA THR A 89 -10.84 -20.42 2.80
C THR A 89 -10.67 -18.99 3.34
N PRO A 90 -11.53 -18.03 2.95
CA PRO A 90 -11.57 -16.71 3.56
C PRO A 90 -11.67 -16.72 5.09
N GLU A 91 -12.46 -17.64 5.65
CA GLU A 91 -12.62 -17.84 7.09
C GLU A 91 -11.31 -18.28 7.75
N GLU A 92 -10.64 -19.29 7.21
CA GLU A 92 -9.40 -19.82 7.74
C GLU A 92 -8.25 -18.81 7.68
N TYR A 93 -8.13 -18.06 6.58
CA TYR A 93 -7.12 -17.01 6.47
C TYR A 93 -7.41 -15.87 7.44
N THR A 94 -8.69 -15.50 7.59
CA THR A 94 -9.11 -14.45 8.53
C THR A 94 -8.78 -14.83 9.97
N GLN A 95 -9.08 -16.08 10.36
CA GLN A 95 -8.78 -16.58 11.70
C GLN A 95 -7.27 -16.58 11.96
N ALA A 96 -6.46 -17.07 11.01
CA ALA A 96 -5.01 -17.07 11.15
C ALA A 96 -4.44 -15.66 11.34
N VAL A 97 -4.94 -14.67 10.60
CA VAL A 97 -4.52 -13.28 10.78
C VAL A 97 -4.99 -12.73 12.12
N PHE A 98 -6.21 -13.05 12.54
CA PHE A 98 -6.77 -12.63 13.82
C PHE A 98 -5.92 -13.15 14.99
N ASP A 99 -5.56 -14.43 14.95
CA ASP A 99 -4.70 -15.06 15.96
C ASP A 99 -3.28 -14.48 15.93
N SER A 100 -2.72 -14.21 14.75
CA SER A 100 -1.42 -13.54 14.60
C SER A 100 -1.40 -12.12 15.14
N ALA A 101 -2.56 -11.46 15.16
CA ALA A 101 -2.75 -10.14 15.74
C ALA A 101 -3.14 -10.20 17.23
N HIS A 102 -3.11 -11.38 17.86
CA HIS A 102 -3.56 -11.61 19.24
C HIS A 102 -4.98 -11.11 19.52
N GLY A 103 -5.84 -11.17 18.51
CA GLY A 103 -7.22 -10.68 18.55
C GLY A 103 -7.40 -9.17 18.33
N TYR A 104 -6.31 -8.40 18.17
CA TYR A 104 -6.36 -6.95 17.96
C TYR A 104 -6.38 -6.59 16.47
N THR A 105 -7.42 -7.05 15.75
CA THR A 105 -7.64 -6.69 14.35
C THR A 105 -9.13 -6.78 13.98
N SER A 106 -9.53 -6.12 12.89
CA SER A 106 -10.90 -6.23 12.38
C SER A 106 -11.04 -7.50 11.54
N GLY A 107 -11.58 -8.56 12.14
CA GLY A 107 -11.92 -9.81 11.45
C GLY A 107 -12.91 -9.60 10.31
N ILE A 108 -13.88 -8.69 10.47
CA ILE A 108 -14.88 -8.37 9.44
C ILE A 108 -14.21 -7.76 8.20
N ALA A 109 -13.36 -6.74 8.39
CA ALA A 109 -12.66 -6.10 7.28
C ALA A 109 -11.72 -7.09 6.59
N ARG A 110 -11.03 -7.93 7.38
CA ARG A 110 -10.15 -8.98 6.84
C ARG A 110 -10.93 -9.98 5.99
N TYR A 111 -12.07 -10.46 6.47
CA TYR A 111 -12.91 -11.41 5.76
C TYR A 111 -13.38 -10.87 4.41
N ILE A 112 -13.85 -9.61 4.38
CA ILE A 112 -14.28 -8.93 3.15
C ILE A 112 -13.12 -8.86 2.15
N ILE A 113 -11.94 -8.42 2.60
CA ILE A 113 -10.74 -8.35 1.75
C ILE A 113 -10.37 -9.72 1.19
N CYS A 114 -10.47 -10.79 1.99
CA CYS A 114 -10.15 -12.14 1.55
C CYS A 114 -11.16 -12.69 0.54
N LYS A 115 -12.44 -12.37 0.73
CA LYS A 115 -13.52 -12.81 -0.15
C LYS A 115 -13.46 -12.13 -1.52
N GLU A 116 -13.17 -10.83 -1.54
CA GLU A 116 -13.17 -9.98 -2.75
C GLU A 116 -11.77 -9.82 -3.38
N GLY A 117 -10.73 -10.34 -2.71
CA GLY A 117 -9.33 -10.12 -3.09
C GLY A 117 -8.97 -10.68 -4.46
N TRP A 118 -9.51 -11.84 -4.83
CA TRP A 118 -9.33 -12.42 -6.16
C TRP A 118 -10.12 -11.65 -7.22
N ASP A 119 -11.38 -11.32 -6.95
CA ASP A 119 -12.24 -10.58 -7.88
C ASP A 119 -11.60 -9.22 -8.23
N THR A 120 -11.07 -8.52 -7.21
CA THR A 120 -10.34 -7.26 -7.40
C THR A 120 -9.09 -7.45 -8.27
N LEU A 121 -8.41 -8.59 -8.15
CA LEU A 121 -7.24 -8.90 -8.96
C LEU A 121 -7.62 -9.19 -10.42
N GLN A 122 -8.75 -9.85 -10.66
CA GLN A 122 -9.31 -10.03 -12.00
C GLN A 122 -9.71 -8.69 -12.62
N GLU A 123 -10.32 -7.78 -11.86
CA GLU A 123 -10.60 -6.43 -12.33
C GLU A 123 -9.32 -5.69 -12.74
N CYS A 124 -8.21 -5.88 -11.99
CA CYS A 124 -6.92 -5.32 -12.37
C CYS A 124 -6.40 -5.92 -13.68
N GLU A 125 -6.60 -7.22 -13.90
CA GLU A 125 -6.28 -7.91 -15.16
C GLU A 125 -7.06 -7.31 -16.34
N GLU A 126 -8.36 -7.07 -16.17
CA GLU A 126 -9.20 -6.40 -17.18
C GLU A 126 -8.74 -4.97 -17.49
N MET A 127 -8.20 -4.26 -16.50
CA MET A 127 -7.61 -2.92 -16.68
C MET A 127 -6.20 -2.95 -17.29
N GLY A 128 -5.65 -4.14 -17.60
CA GLY A 128 -4.37 -4.32 -18.28
C GLY A 128 -3.17 -4.58 -17.36
N VAL A 129 -3.40 -4.98 -16.11
CA VAL A 129 -2.33 -5.47 -15.23
C VAL A 129 -2.06 -6.94 -15.53
N GLN A 130 -0.80 -7.31 -15.75
CA GLN A 130 -0.48 -8.71 -15.97
C GLN A 130 -0.38 -9.45 -14.63
N ILE A 131 -1.28 -10.42 -14.42
CA ILE A 131 -1.32 -11.25 -13.21
C ILE A 131 -0.87 -12.70 -13.47
N ARG A 132 -0.73 -13.09 -14.74
CA ARG A 132 -0.36 -14.46 -15.18
C ARG A 132 0.96 -14.48 -15.94
N ASP A 133 1.61 -15.64 -15.91
CA ASP A 133 2.81 -15.95 -16.71
C ASP A 133 2.44 -16.21 -18.17
N VAL A 134 2.07 -15.16 -18.90
CA VAL A 134 1.59 -15.25 -20.29
C VAL A 134 2.66 -15.70 -21.29
N HIS A 135 3.94 -15.58 -20.92
CA HIS A 135 5.09 -15.95 -21.76
C HIS A 135 5.71 -17.31 -21.40
N ASP A 136 5.12 -18.03 -20.43
CA ASP A 136 5.64 -19.31 -19.94
C ASP A 136 7.10 -19.21 -19.46
N GLU A 137 7.50 -18.07 -18.90
CA GLU A 137 8.86 -17.80 -18.41
C GLU A 137 9.22 -18.73 -17.24
N PHE A 138 8.24 -19.10 -16.41
CA PHE A 138 8.41 -19.91 -15.21
C PHE A 138 7.73 -21.27 -15.32
N LYS A 139 7.51 -21.77 -16.54
CA LYS A 139 6.88 -23.08 -16.77
C LYS A 139 7.66 -24.20 -16.07
N GLY A 140 6.95 -25.03 -15.29
CA GLY A 140 7.54 -26.11 -14.51
C GLY A 140 8.25 -25.68 -13.22
N ALA A 141 8.22 -24.40 -12.85
CA ALA A 141 8.68 -23.95 -11.54
C ALA A 141 7.68 -24.36 -10.44
N ASP A 142 8.18 -24.77 -9.29
CA ASP A 142 7.33 -25.26 -8.17
C ASP A 142 6.31 -24.23 -7.67
N PHE A 143 6.62 -22.95 -7.83
CA PHE A 143 5.76 -21.85 -7.42
C PHE A 143 4.72 -21.45 -8.48
N ARG A 144 4.69 -22.13 -9.62
CA ARG A 144 3.82 -21.81 -10.75
C ARG A 144 2.82 -22.94 -10.99
N ASP A 145 1.57 -22.57 -11.19
CA ASP A 145 0.52 -23.50 -11.60
C ASP A 145 0.42 -23.54 -13.13
N ASP A 146 0.52 -24.74 -13.71
CA ASP A 146 0.65 -24.89 -15.17
C ASP A 146 -0.65 -24.65 -15.94
N GLU A 147 -1.80 -24.91 -15.32
CA GLU A 147 -3.12 -24.74 -15.92
C GLU A 147 -3.54 -23.26 -15.90
N THR A 148 -3.45 -22.63 -14.75
CA THR A 148 -3.90 -21.24 -14.57
C THR A 148 -2.85 -20.20 -14.95
N LYS A 149 -1.58 -20.62 -15.06
CA LYS A 149 -0.39 -19.77 -15.22
C LYS A 149 -0.21 -18.76 -14.07
N LEU A 150 -0.84 -19.01 -12.93
CA LEU A 150 -0.64 -18.21 -11.72
C LEU A 150 0.66 -18.59 -11.04
N MET A 151 1.27 -17.61 -10.39
CA MET A 151 2.50 -17.78 -9.63
C MET A 151 2.25 -17.42 -8.17
N PHE A 152 2.86 -18.16 -7.25
CA PHE A 152 2.64 -18.03 -5.82
C PHE A 152 3.93 -17.65 -5.10
N ALA A 153 3.79 -16.93 -3.98
CA ALA A 153 4.91 -16.59 -3.11
C ALA A 153 4.66 -17.10 -1.70
N TYR A 154 5.77 -17.30 -0.98
CA TYR A 154 5.83 -17.74 0.41
C TYR A 154 5.33 -19.16 0.65
N ASP A 155 4.11 -19.51 0.23
CA ASP A 155 3.49 -20.80 0.45
C ASP A 155 3.01 -21.42 -0.87
N TYR A 156 3.72 -22.45 -1.33
CA TYR A 156 3.46 -23.10 -2.62
C TYR A 156 2.34 -24.15 -2.54
N GLN A 157 1.89 -24.49 -1.33
CA GLN A 157 0.81 -25.44 -1.09
C GLN A 157 -0.54 -24.73 -0.89
N ASN A 158 -0.62 -23.74 0.01
CA ASN A 158 -1.85 -23.01 0.30
C ASN A 158 -2.18 -21.95 -0.75
N ARG A 159 -1.16 -21.41 -1.43
CA ARG A 159 -1.30 -20.57 -2.63
C ARG A 159 -2.20 -19.34 -2.42
N HIS A 160 -2.09 -18.69 -1.26
CA HIS A 160 -2.88 -17.51 -0.86
C HIS A 160 -2.24 -16.15 -1.20
N VAL A 161 -0.98 -16.13 -1.63
CA VAL A 161 -0.27 -14.92 -2.11
C VAL A 161 0.12 -15.11 -3.56
N VAL A 162 -0.42 -14.26 -4.43
CA VAL A 162 -0.21 -14.32 -5.88
C VAL A 162 0.91 -13.35 -6.28
N ARG A 163 1.88 -13.81 -7.07
CA ARG A 163 2.91 -12.97 -7.69
C ARG A 163 2.36 -12.34 -8.96
N ILE A 164 2.58 -11.04 -9.13
CA ILE A 164 2.04 -10.29 -10.26
C ILE A 164 3.09 -9.37 -10.88
N TRP A 165 2.92 -9.04 -12.15
CA TRP A 165 3.71 -8.01 -12.84
C TRP A 165 3.06 -6.64 -12.64
N GLY A 166 2.90 -6.21 -11.38
CA GLY A 166 2.15 -4.99 -11.03
C GLY A 166 2.94 -3.69 -11.15
N TYR A 167 4.01 -3.62 -11.96
CA TYR A 167 4.78 -2.38 -12.19
C TYR A 167 3.92 -1.24 -12.80
N ASN A 168 2.85 -1.61 -13.50
CA ASN A 168 1.92 -0.72 -14.18
C ASN A 168 0.56 -0.56 -13.48
N ILE A 169 0.36 -1.13 -12.28
CA ILE A 169 -0.96 -1.11 -11.61
C ILE A 169 -1.52 0.31 -11.44
N LYS A 170 -0.71 1.26 -10.96
CA LYS A 170 -1.14 2.65 -10.79
C LYS A 170 -1.44 3.36 -12.12
N PRO A 171 -0.59 3.24 -13.17
CA PRO A 171 -0.95 3.67 -14.51
C PRO A 171 -2.28 3.09 -15.03
N CYS A 172 -2.54 1.79 -14.86
CA CYS A 172 -3.79 1.15 -15.29
C CYS A 172 -5.01 1.74 -14.58
N LEU A 173 -4.98 1.79 -13.24
CA LEU A 173 -6.04 2.41 -12.43
C LEU A 173 -6.26 3.89 -12.81
N TYR A 174 -5.18 4.61 -13.12
CA TYR A 174 -5.28 6.01 -13.55
C TYR A 174 -5.99 6.16 -14.89
N GLN A 175 -5.73 5.28 -15.86
CA GLN A 175 -6.45 5.31 -17.14
C GLN A 175 -7.92 4.91 -16.96
N GLU A 176 -8.20 3.93 -16.12
CA GLU A 176 -9.58 3.52 -15.83
C GLU A 176 -10.40 4.66 -15.19
N MET A 177 -9.84 5.36 -14.20
CA MET A 177 -10.48 6.56 -13.63
C MET A 177 -10.77 7.62 -14.69
N LYS A 178 -9.84 7.86 -15.64
CA LYS A 178 -10.07 8.82 -16.74
C LYS A 178 -11.16 8.33 -17.69
N ARG A 179 -11.19 7.03 -18.01
CA ARG A 179 -12.22 6.42 -18.85
C ARG A 179 -13.61 6.56 -18.23
N LEU A 180 -13.70 6.43 -16.91
CA LEU A 180 -14.93 6.58 -16.13
C LEU A 180 -15.30 8.05 -15.81
N GLY A 181 -14.52 9.02 -16.26
CA GLY A 181 -14.83 10.45 -16.08
C GLY A 181 -14.57 11.00 -14.67
N VAL A 182 -13.74 10.33 -13.86
CA VAL A 182 -13.34 10.84 -12.54
C VAL A 182 -12.55 12.15 -12.70
N GLN A 183 -12.94 13.18 -11.94
CA GLN A 183 -12.25 14.46 -11.94
C GLN A 183 -11.04 14.41 -10.98
N ILE A 184 -9.83 14.38 -11.53
CA ILE A 184 -8.60 14.20 -10.75
C ILE A 184 -7.87 15.54 -10.56
N TYR A 185 -7.76 15.97 -9.31
CA TYR A 185 -7.03 17.17 -8.88
C TYR A 185 -5.69 16.78 -8.28
N ASN A 186 -4.66 16.75 -9.13
CA ASN A 186 -3.28 16.53 -8.69
C ASN A 186 -2.69 17.79 -8.05
N ARG A 187 -1.69 17.60 -7.18
CA ARG A 187 -1.03 18.65 -6.39
C ARG A 187 -1.95 19.39 -5.42
N VAL A 188 -3.15 18.87 -5.15
CA VAL A 188 -4.08 19.45 -4.18
C VAL A 188 -4.03 18.65 -2.89
N LEU A 189 -3.51 19.28 -1.83
CA LEU A 189 -3.50 18.72 -0.49
C LEU A 189 -4.79 19.13 0.22
N VAL A 190 -5.58 18.16 0.67
CA VAL A 190 -6.72 18.42 1.54
C VAL A 190 -6.23 18.79 2.94
N THR A 191 -6.76 19.90 3.47
CA THR A 191 -6.33 20.53 4.71
C THR A 191 -7.32 20.36 5.86
N SER A 192 -8.62 20.31 5.57
CA SER A 192 -9.67 20.04 6.56
C SER A 192 -10.90 19.42 5.92
N LEU A 193 -11.67 18.67 6.70
CA LEU A 193 -13.03 18.28 6.32
C LEU A 193 -14.00 19.39 6.73
N LEU A 194 -15.04 19.59 5.92
CA LEU A 194 -16.13 20.51 6.21
C LEU A 194 -17.26 19.74 6.88
N THR A 195 -17.76 20.22 8.01
CA THR A 195 -18.89 19.61 8.74
C THR A 195 -20.06 20.58 8.87
N GLU A 196 -21.27 20.05 9.03
CA GLU A 196 -22.47 20.86 9.22
C GLU A 196 -22.36 21.77 10.45
N GLY A 197 -22.44 23.08 10.21
CA GLY A 197 -22.27 24.10 11.24
C GLY A 197 -20.85 24.18 11.83
N GLY A 198 -19.85 23.58 11.17
CA GLY A 198 -18.45 23.58 11.64
C GLY A 198 -18.22 22.83 12.95
N ARG A 199 -19.12 21.91 13.31
CA ARG A 199 -19.05 21.15 14.56
C ARG A 199 -18.33 19.81 14.33
N ALA A 200 -17.39 19.47 15.21
CA ALA A 200 -16.82 18.12 15.24
C ALA A 200 -17.91 17.09 15.56
N GLY A 201 -17.85 15.92 14.93
CA GLY A 201 -18.85 14.85 15.03
C GLY A 201 -20.13 15.09 14.22
N ALA A 202 -20.32 16.28 13.64
CA ALA A 202 -21.42 16.53 12.72
C ALA A 202 -21.15 15.92 11.34
N ARG A 203 -22.20 15.81 10.53
CA ARG A 203 -22.13 15.27 9.16
C ARG A 203 -21.07 16.02 8.34
N VAL A 204 -20.20 15.25 7.67
CA VAL A 204 -19.24 15.79 6.68
C VAL A 204 -19.99 16.18 5.41
N VAL A 205 -19.73 17.39 4.91
CA VAL A 205 -20.36 17.99 3.73
C VAL A 205 -19.35 18.38 2.64
N GLY A 206 -18.07 18.03 2.84
CA GLY A 206 -17.01 18.41 1.94
C GLY A 206 -15.63 18.44 2.57
N ALA A 207 -14.71 19.15 1.91
CA ALA A 207 -13.36 19.39 2.39
C ALA A 207 -12.79 20.70 1.82
N THR A 208 -11.74 21.20 2.45
CA THR A 208 -10.89 22.27 1.89
C THR A 208 -9.57 21.70 1.43
N GLY A 209 -8.94 22.33 0.43
CA GLY A 209 -7.60 21.97 0.00
C GLY A 209 -6.84 23.12 -0.65
N ILE A 210 -5.53 22.94 -0.74
CA ILE A 210 -4.61 23.93 -1.31
C ILE A 210 -3.78 23.25 -2.40
N ASN A 211 -3.63 23.93 -3.54
CA ASN A 211 -2.69 23.49 -4.56
C ASN A 211 -1.25 23.82 -4.14
N SER A 212 -0.41 22.81 -3.96
CA SER A 212 0.98 22.95 -3.51
C SER A 212 1.91 23.62 -4.52
N ARG A 213 1.46 23.85 -5.75
CA ARG A 213 2.23 24.53 -6.80
C ARG A 213 1.82 25.98 -6.98
N THR A 214 0.51 26.26 -7.00
CA THR A 214 -0.02 27.59 -7.31
C THR A 214 -0.53 28.35 -6.09
N GLY A 215 -0.79 27.66 -4.98
CA GLY A 215 -1.45 28.24 -3.82
C GLY A 215 -2.96 28.45 -3.97
N GLU A 216 -3.57 28.00 -5.08
CA GLU A 216 -5.02 28.08 -5.29
C GLU A 216 -5.78 27.34 -4.17
N PHE A 217 -6.82 27.98 -3.65
CA PHE A 217 -7.68 27.40 -2.62
C PHE A 217 -8.86 26.66 -3.27
N TYR A 218 -9.19 25.49 -2.73
CA TYR A 218 -10.26 24.63 -3.20
C TYR A 218 -11.26 24.35 -2.09
N ILE A 219 -12.53 24.50 -2.42
CA ILE A 219 -13.67 24.12 -1.59
C ILE A 219 -14.37 22.98 -2.33
N PHE A 220 -14.27 21.78 -1.78
CA PHE A 220 -14.94 20.60 -2.30
C PHE A 220 -16.25 20.41 -1.53
N ARG A 221 -17.38 20.45 -2.23
CA ARG A 221 -18.69 20.07 -1.70
C ARG A 221 -19.01 18.65 -2.15
N SER A 222 -19.34 17.79 -1.20
CA SER A 222 -19.66 16.38 -1.49
C SER A 222 -20.78 15.84 -0.62
N LYS A 223 -21.49 14.82 -1.11
CA LYS A 223 -22.49 14.08 -0.33
C LYS A 223 -21.83 13.02 0.56
N ALA A 224 -20.74 12.43 0.08
CA ALA A 224 -19.88 11.50 0.80
C ALA A 224 -18.39 11.81 0.57
N THR A 225 -17.56 11.51 1.56
CA THR A 225 -16.10 11.70 1.49
C THR A 225 -15.39 10.45 1.96
N VAL A 226 -14.45 9.94 1.16
CA VAL A 226 -13.59 8.79 1.50
C VAL A 226 -12.17 9.30 1.72
N VAL A 227 -11.61 9.04 2.90
CA VAL A 227 -10.23 9.40 3.23
C VAL A 227 -9.31 8.20 2.97
N ALA A 228 -8.47 8.31 1.95
CA ALA A 228 -7.57 7.27 1.46
C ALA A 228 -6.10 7.77 1.35
N THR A 229 -5.65 8.56 2.34
CA THR A 229 -4.33 9.23 2.32
C THR A 229 -3.14 8.34 2.67
N GLY A 230 -3.39 7.08 3.03
CA GLY A 230 -2.37 6.18 3.60
C GLY A 230 -1.99 6.51 5.06
N GLY A 231 -1.13 5.67 5.63
CA GLY A 231 -0.68 5.75 7.03
C GLY A 231 0.51 6.69 7.27
N SER A 232 0.78 6.98 8.55
CA SER A 232 1.87 7.87 9.03
C SER A 232 3.08 7.14 9.60
N ARG A 233 3.26 5.86 9.27
CA ARG A 233 4.06 4.92 10.07
C ARG A 233 5.54 5.26 10.24
N LEU A 234 6.13 6.10 9.39
CA LEU A 234 7.59 6.21 9.30
C LEU A 234 8.17 7.49 9.89
N ARG A 235 7.65 8.65 9.48
CA ARG A 235 8.23 9.95 9.88
C ARG A 235 7.83 10.41 11.28
N LEU A 236 6.90 9.72 11.95
CA LEU A 236 6.52 10.04 13.32
C LEU A 236 7.54 9.57 14.36
N PHE A 237 8.32 8.51 14.07
CA PHE A 237 9.25 7.91 15.04
C PHE A 237 10.73 8.11 14.65
N SER A 238 11.04 8.29 13.36
CA SER A 238 12.40 8.51 12.87
C SER A 238 12.67 10.00 12.65
N PHE A 239 13.30 10.66 13.62
CA PHE A 239 13.67 12.09 13.59
C PHE A 239 15.16 12.28 13.22
N ALA A 240 15.57 11.80 12.05
CA ALA A 240 16.90 12.06 11.50
C ALA A 240 16.76 12.88 10.20
N PRO A 241 16.70 14.22 10.27
CA PRO A 241 16.42 15.09 9.12
C PRO A 241 17.49 15.03 8.02
N GLU A 242 18.69 14.55 8.34
CA GLU A 242 19.81 14.37 7.41
C GLU A 242 19.64 13.12 6.53
N VAL A 243 18.75 12.19 6.92
CA VAL A 243 18.52 10.93 6.21
C VAL A 243 17.50 11.15 5.08
N THR A 244 18.01 11.42 3.88
CA THR A 244 17.20 11.64 2.67
C THR A 244 16.74 10.34 2.00
N ALA A 245 17.36 9.21 2.34
CA ALA A 245 16.99 7.87 1.94
C ALA A 245 16.75 7.02 3.19
N ALA A 246 15.50 6.68 3.48
CA ALA A 246 15.20 5.75 4.55
C ALA A 246 15.30 4.32 4.02
N GLY A 247 15.95 3.41 4.75
CA GLY A 247 15.85 1.96 4.55
C GLY A 247 14.45 1.40 4.84
N SER A 248 13.39 2.19 4.64
CA SER A 248 12.04 1.85 5.05
C SER A 248 11.20 1.28 3.92
N MET A 249 10.41 0.25 4.23
CA MET A 249 9.47 -0.38 3.30
C MET A 249 8.19 0.44 3.08
N GLY A 250 7.90 1.42 3.94
CA GLY A 250 6.71 2.25 3.81
C GLY A 250 6.94 3.47 2.92
N ASN A 251 5.84 4.04 2.41
CA ASN A 251 5.89 5.26 1.62
C ASN A 251 6.27 6.47 2.48
N MET A 252 7.40 7.11 2.18
CA MET A 252 7.89 8.31 2.88
C MET A 252 6.98 9.54 2.73
N ASN A 253 6.06 9.52 1.77
CA ASN A 253 5.08 10.60 1.58
C ASN A 253 3.89 10.51 2.56
N GLY A 254 3.78 9.42 3.32
CA GLY A 254 2.71 9.24 4.32
C GLY A 254 2.95 10.12 5.56
N SER A 255 2.29 11.27 5.62
CA SER A 255 2.45 12.26 6.71
C SER A 255 1.37 12.19 7.79
N GLY A 256 0.38 11.30 7.66
CA GLY A 256 -0.74 11.23 8.61
C GLY A 256 -1.82 12.29 8.42
N GLY A 257 -1.80 13.04 7.30
CA GLY A 257 -2.80 14.07 7.01
C GLY A 257 -4.25 13.59 7.14
N GLY A 258 -4.57 12.38 6.66
CA GLY A 258 -5.91 11.79 6.81
C GLY A 258 -6.34 11.56 8.26
N HIS A 259 -5.42 11.15 9.14
CA HIS A 259 -5.71 10.98 10.56
C HIS A 259 -6.00 12.33 11.20
N ALA A 260 -5.19 13.36 10.89
CA ALA A 260 -5.38 14.70 11.44
C ALA A 260 -6.71 15.33 11.01
N ILE A 261 -7.06 15.28 9.71
CA ILE A 261 -8.35 15.84 9.25
C ILE A 261 -9.54 15.05 9.78
N GLY A 262 -9.41 13.73 9.93
CA GLY A 262 -10.45 12.87 10.52
C GLY A 262 -10.68 13.18 12.00
N TRP A 263 -9.59 13.26 12.77
CA TRP A 263 -9.63 13.64 14.20
C TRP A 263 -10.30 14.99 14.42
N ASN A 264 -9.90 16.01 13.64
CA ASN A 264 -10.48 17.35 13.74
C ASN A 264 -11.97 17.38 13.36
N ALA A 265 -12.39 16.49 12.46
CA ALA A 265 -13.81 16.34 12.11
C ALA A 265 -14.61 15.55 13.15
N GLY A 266 -13.97 14.97 14.17
CA GLY A 266 -14.59 14.16 15.21
C GLY A 266 -14.74 12.68 14.86
N ALA A 267 -13.91 12.15 13.95
CA ALA A 267 -13.86 10.71 13.68
C ALA A 267 -13.21 9.95 14.85
N GLU A 268 -13.79 8.81 15.19
CA GLU A 268 -13.21 7.88 16.18
C GLU A 268 -12.11 7.04 15.54
N PHE A 269 -11.08 6.74 16.33
CA PHE A 269 -9.98 5.87 15.91
C PHE A 269 -9.90 4.65 16.81
N VAL A 270 -9.36 3.56 16.26
CA VAL A 270 -9.09 2.33 16.97
C VAL A 270 -7.65 1.91 16.71
N LEU A 271 -7.02 1.25 17.69
CA LEU A 271 -5.67 0.69 17.58
C LEU A 271 -4.57 1.71 17.22
N MET A 272 -4.71 2.97 17.65
CA MET A 272 -3.71 4.01 17.38
C MET A 272 -2.41 3.81 18.15
N GLU A 273 -2.47 3.04 19.24
CA GLU A 273 -1.34 2.59 20.05
C GLU A 273 -0.53 1.48 19.36
N GLN A 274 -1.06 0.87 18.29
CA GLN A 274 -0.39 -0.24 17.62
C GLN A 274 0.92 0.20 16.98
N THR A 275 2.00 -0.19 17.64
CA THR A 275 3.38 0.00 17.19
C THR A 275 3.95 -1.32 16.72
N VAL A 276 4.79 -1.28 15.70
CA VAL A 276 5.53 -2.45 15.23
C VAL A 276 7.01 -2.10 15.24
N PRO A 277 7.90 -3.03 15.64
CA PRO A 277 9.33 -2.84 15.46
C PRO A 277 9.61 -2.53 13.99
N GLY A 278 10.36 -1.46 13.73
CA GLY A 278 10.84 -1.19 12.38
C GLY A 278 11.69 -2.37 11.93
N ARG A 279 11.22 -3.14 10.93
CA ARG A 279 11.95 -4.32 10.41
C ARG A 279 13.31 -3.97 9.81
N LEU A 280 13.51 -2.69 9.47
CA LEU A 280 14.73 -2.13 8.92
C LEU A 280 15.02 -0.82 9.65
N ASN A 281 16.26 -0.63 10.09
CA ASN A 281 16.69 0.63 10.65
C ASN A 281 16.66 1.71 9.55
N GLY A 282 16.32 2.95 9.91
CA GLY A 282 16.35 4.08 8.97
C GLY A 282 17.75 4.32 8.36
N PHE A 283 18.80 3.80 9.03
CA PHE A 283 20.20 3.80 8.62
C PHE A 283 20.65 2.50 7.91
N GLY A 284 19.69 1.64 7.55
CA GLY A 284 19.94 0.35 6.92
C GLY A 284 20.06 0.41 5.41
N TYR A 285 20.20 -0.77 4.80
CA TYR A 285 20.12 -0.91 3.35
C TYR A 285 18.71 -0.58 2.85
N ALA A 286 18.61 -0.11 1.60
CA ALA A 286 17.31 0.10 0.96
C ALA A 286 16.62 -1.26 0.70
N PRO A 287 15.41 -1.48 1.22
CA PRO A 287 14.66 -2.70 0.95
C PRO A 287 14.41 -2.85 -0.55
N TYR A 288 14.45 -4.10 -1.04
CA TYR A 288 14.21 -4.48 -2.43
C TYR A 288 15.24 -4.04 -3.48
N SER A 289 16.18 -3.13 -3.18
CA SER A 289 17.32 -2.84 -4.08
C SER A 289 18.55 -3.72 -3.81
N MET A 290 18.54 -4.45 -2.69
CA MET A 290 19.61 -5.34 -2.23
C MET A 290 18.99 -6.68 -1.82
N GLY A 291 19.61 -7.81 -2.17
CA GLY A 291 19.18 -9.13 -1.69
C GLY A 291 19.22 -9.20 -0.16
N ASN A 292 18.10 -9.51 0.49
CA ASN A 292 18.01 -9.56 1.96
C ASN A 292 16.91 -10.48 2.48
N ALA A 293 16.95 -10.74 3.79
CA ALA A 293 16.06 -11.64 4.55
C ALA A 293 14.56 -11.28 4.52
N SER A 294 14.24 -10.02 4.21
CA SER A 294 12.87 -9.50 4.11
C SER A 294 12.38 -9.42 2.67
N ASN A 295 13.24 -9.72 1.68
CA ASN A 295 12.81 -9.78 0.29
C ASN A 295 12.01 -11.05 0.03
N THR A 296 11.28 -11.01 -1.06
CA THR A 296 10.31 -12.01 -1.56
C THR A 296 10.91 -13.37 -1.91
N TYR A 297 12.20 -13.58 -1.64
CA TYR A 297 12.89 -14.84 -1.84
C TYR A 297 13.55 -15.29 -0.53
N HIS A 298 12.83 -16.10 0.27
CA HIS A 298 13.41 -16.83 1.40
C HIS A 298 14.44 -17.90 0.98
N GLY A 299 14.73 -18.01 -0.32
CA GLY A 299 15.71 -18.95 -0.84
C GLY A 299 17.16 -18.55 -0.60
N ALA A 300 17.46 -17.30 -0.22
CA ALA A 300 18.82 -16.88 0.10
C ALA A 300 19.19 -17.29 1.54
N PRO A 301 20.27 -18.07 1.74
CA PRO A 301 20.89 -18.24 3.05
C PRO A 301 21.24 -16.89 3.68
N ILE A 302 21.00 -16.75 4.98
CA ILE A 302 21.52 -15.64 5.75
C ILE A 302 22.73 -16.16 6.50
N VAL A 303 23.83 -15.42 6.47
CA VAL A 303 25.02 -15.74 7.24
C VAL A 303 25.24 -14.69 8.32
N ASP A 304 25.70 -15.12 9.49
CA ASP A 304 26.11 -14.23 10.57
C ASP A 304 27.44 -13.53 10.24
N ALA A 305 27.90 -12.66 11.15
CA ALA A 305 29.16 -11.92 10.97
C ALA A 305 30.41 -12.81 10.90
N ASN A 306 30.32 -14.09 11.29
CA ASN A 306 31.40 -15.06 11.21
C ASN A 306 31.27 -15.96 9.96
N GLY A 307 30.29 -15.70 9.08
CA GLY A 307 30.04 -16.50 7.89
C GLY A 307 29.29 -17.80 8.16
N LYS A 308 28.71 -18.00 9.35
CA LYS A 308 27.91 -19.17 9.67
C LYS A 308 26.47 -18.95 9.21
N GLU A 309 25.91 -19.90 8.46
CA GLU A 309 24.49 -19.85 8.05
C GLU A 309 23.57 -19.85 9.28
N VAL A 310 22.62 -18.93 9.29
CA VAL A 310 21.55 -18.84 10.28
C VAL A 310 20.47 -19.87 9.88
N PRO A 311 20.16 -20.84 10.76
CA PRO A 311 19.15 -21.84 10.47
C PRO A 311 17.78 -21.23 10.18
N TYR A 312 17.15 -21.71 9.12
CA TYR A 312 15.73 -21.51 8.86
C TYR A 312 14.94 -22.46 9.75
N VAL A 313 13.86 -21.97 10.34
CA VAL A 313 12.97 -22.77 11.18
C VAL A 313 11.52 -22.61 10.76
N ASP A 314 10.71 -23.62 11.02
CA ASP A 314 9.27 -23.52 10.85
C ASP A 314 8.59 -22.77 12.00
N PHE A 315 7.25 -22.71 11.98
CA PHE A 315 6.47 -22.04 13.03
C PHE A 315 6.61 -22.69 14.43
N GLN A 316 7.12 -23.93 14.51
CA GLN A 316 7.37 -24.68 15.75
C GLN A 316 8.86 -24.67 16.15
N ASP A 317 9.65 -23.79 15.54
CA ASP A 317 11.10 -23.67 15.75
C ASP A 317 11.88 -24.94 15.36
N ARG A 318 11.34 -25.78 14.47
CA ARG A 318 12.07 -26.92 13.90
C ARG A 318 12.90 -26.48 12.71
N GLU A 319 14.17 -26.88 12.67
CA GLU A 319 15.10 -26.54 11.60
C GLU A 319 14.68 -27.13 10.25
N LEU A 320 14.73 -26.31 9.20
CA LEU A 320 14.42 -26.66 7.82
C LEU A 320 15.72 -26.97 7.07
N ALA A 321 15.85 -28.19 6.56
CA ALA A 321 17.08 -28.70 5.98
C ALA A 321 17.24 -28.28 4.51
N THR A 322 16.14 -28.08 3.79
CA THR A 322 16.16 -27.75 2.36
C THR A 322 15.54 -26.39 2.07
N VAL A 323 15.95 -25.78 0.94
CA VAL A 323 15.33 -24.53 0.47
C VAL A 323 13.85 -24.72 0.16
N GLN A 324 13.45 -25.90 -0.31
CA GLN A 324 12.07 -26.21 -0.64
C GLN A 324 11.16 -26.21 0.59
N GLU A 325 11.62 -26.78 1.70
CA GLU A 325 10.89 -26.81 2.97
C GLU A 325 10.54 -25.41 3.49
N ARG A 326 11.31 -24.38 3.11
CA ARG A 326 11.03 -22.97 3.47
C ARG A 326 9.71 -22.45 2.91
N PHE A 327 9.18 -23.09 1.86
CA PHE A 327 7.98 -22.67 1.13
C PHE A 327 6.79 -23.62 1.32
N LEU A 328 6.92 -24.60 2.22
CA LEU A 328 5.88 -25.58 2.53
C LEU A 328 5.37 -25.38 3.95
N PRO A 329 4.04 -25.44 4.17
CA PRO A 329 3.48 -25.32 5.51
C PRO A 329 3.96 -26.49 6.38
N ALA A 330 4.32 -26.18 7.63
CA ALA A 330 4.74 -27.19 8.58
C ALA A 330 3.57 -28.01 9.12
N SER A 331 3.85 -29.22 9.58
CA SER A 331 2.83 -30.10 10.16
C SER A 331 2.16 -29.43 11.37
N GLY A 332 0.84 -29.26 11.31
CA GLY A 332 0.04 -28.62 12.36
C GLY A 332 -0.09 -27.09 12.24
N GLN A 333 0.44 -26.49 11.16
CA GLN A 333 0.43 -25.05 10.94
C GLN A 333 -0.96 -24.47 10.60
N GLY A 334 -1.85 -25.29 10.06
CA GLY A 334 -3.16 -24.84 9.56
C GLY A 334 -3.00 -23.79 8.45
N SER A 335 -3.85 -22.76 8.47
CA SER A 335 -3.89 -21.66 7.49
C SER A 335 -2.94 -20.49 7.82
N CYS A 336 -1.96 -20.69 8.71
CA CYS A 336 -1.03 -19.64 9.10
C CYS A 336 -0.24 -19.13 7.87
N PRO A 337 -0.26 -17.82 7.56
CA PRO A 337 0.14 -17.30 6.26
C PRO A 337 1.64 -17.38 5.91
N LEU A 338 2.52 -17.80 6.83
CA LEU A 338 3.97 -17.86 6.60
C LEU A 338 4.56 -19.23 7.04
N PRO A 339 4.99 -20.09 6.09
CA PRO A 339 5.46 -21.46 6.36
C PRO A 339 6.78 -21.55 7.14
N GLY A 340 7.75 -20.69 6.83
CA GLY A 340 9.06 -20.68 7.47
C GLY A 340 9.51 -19.27 7.86
N ARG A 341 10.34 -19.17 8.90
CA ARG A 341 10.97 -17.94 9.36
C ARG A 341 12.43 -18.17 9.69
N ASN A 342 13.22 -17.10 9.74
CA ASN A 342 14.58 -17.21 10.28
C ASN A 342 14.53 -17.35 11.80
N SER A 343 15.39 -18.19 12.39
CA SER A 343 15.48 -18.34 13.85
C SER A 343 15.74 -17.02 14.58
N SER A 344 16.43 -16.05 13.94
CA SER A 344 16.65 -14.70 14.47
C SER A 344 15.39 -13.81 14.51
N SER A 345 14.32 -14.20 13.81
CA SER A 345 13.02 -13.52 13.83
C SER A 345 12.02 -14.14 14.81
N ALA A 346 12.38 -15.24 15.47
CA ALA A 346 11.55 -15.92 16.47
C ALA A 346 11.61 -15.25 17.86
N SER A 347 12.59 -14.35 18.08
CA SER A 347 12.87 -13.73 19.38
C SER A 347 12.57 -12.22 19.43
N ALA A 348 11.62 -11.73 18.63
CA ALA A 348 11.23 -10.31 18.60
C ALA A 348 9.73 -10.11 18.82
#